data_AF-A0A2H0D8G1-F1
#
_entry.id   AF-A0A2H0D8G1-F1
#
_cell.length_a   1.000
_cell.length_b   1.000
_cell.length_c   1.000
_cell.angle_alpha   90.00
_cell.angle_beta   90.00
_cell.angle_gamma   90.00
#
_symmetry.space_group_name_H-M   'P 1'
#
loop_
_entity.id
_entity.type
_entity.pdbx_description
1 polymer ?
#
loop_
_entity_poly.entity_id
_entity_poly.type
_entity_poly.pdbx_seq_one_letter_code
_entity_poly.pdbx_strand_id
1 'polypeptide(L)' 'MSLSKEIQRRKTFAIISHPDAGKTTLTEKLLLFSGAIQIAGAVKSNKIRKTATSD' A
#
# COMPACT_ATOMS: atom_id res chain seq x y z
N MET A 1 -16.03 11.03 21.23
CA MET A 1 -16.18 10.65 19.80
C MET A 1 -17.18 9.49 19.76
N SER A 2 -18.24 9.54 18.93
CA SER A 2 -19.25 8.46 18.93
C SER A 2 -18.77 7.25 18.12
N LEU A 3 -19.24 6.05 18.49
CA LEU A 3 -18.94 4.80 17.78
C LEU A 3 -19.29 4.90 16.29
N SER A 4 -20.44 5.50 15.95
CA SER A 4 -20.87 5.67 14.57
C SER A 4 -19.92 6.56 13.77
N LYS A 5 -19.40 7.64 14.37
CA LYS A 5 -18.41 8.53 13.73
C LYS A 5 -17.09 7.80 13.44
N GLU A 6 -16.70 6.93 14.37
CA GLU A 6 -15.52 6.07 14.23
C GLU A 6 -15.67 5.06 13.09
N ILE A 7 -16.82 4.42 12.98
CA ILE A 7 -17.09 3.44 11.92
C ILE A 7 -17.07 4.12 10.55
N GLN A 8 -17.72 5.28 10.41
CA GLN A 8 -17.84 5.97 9.12
C GLN A 8 -16.49 6.47 8.55
N ARG A 9 -15.51 6.81 9.41
CA ARG A 9 -14.20 7.29 8.95
C ARG A 9 -13.28 6.20 8.40
N ARG A 10 -13.50 4.93 8.73
CA ARG A 10 -12.61 3.82 8.33
C ARG A 10 -12.87 3.41 6.88
N LYS A 11 -11.79 3.19 6.11
CA LYS A 11 -11.83 2.66 4.74
C LYS A 11 -10.83 1.50 4.64
N THR A 12 -11.36 0.28 4.56
CA THR A 12 -10.56 -0.95 4.42
C THR A 12 -10.70 -1.47 3.00
N PHE A 13 -9.61 -1.61 2.28
CA PHE A 13 -9.61 -2.06 0.88
C PHE A 13 -8.31 -2.77 0.53
N ALA A 14 -8.29 -3.43 -0.63
CA ALA A 14 -7.12 -4.07 -1.21
C ALA A 14 -6.97 -3.69 -2.69
N ILE A 15 -5.74 -3.75 -3.21
CA ILE A 15 -5.44 -3.56 -4.63
C ILE A 15 -5.18 -4.92 -5.25
N ILE A 16 -5.99 -5.34 -6.21
CA ILE A 16 -5.81 -6.55 -7.02
C ILE A 16 -5.42 -6.14 -8.45
N SER A 17 -4.40 -6.78 -9.01
CA SER A 17 -3.93 -6.46 -10.37
C SER A 17 -3.16 -7.63 -10.98
N HIS A 18 -3.06 -7.62 -12.30
CA HIS A 18 -2.12 -8.46 -13.04
C HIS A 18 -0.66 -8.17 -12.60
N PRO A 19 0.29 -9.12 -12.74
CA PRO A 19 1.72 -8.85 -12.61
C PRO A 19 2.13 -7.60 -13.41
N ASP A 20 3.08 -6.85 -12.86
CA ASP A 20 3.63 -5.62 -13.46
C ASP A 20 2.68 -4.44 -13.76
N ALA A 21 1.38 -4.56 -13.45
CA ALA A 21 0.39 -3.47 -13.60
C ALA A 21 0.61 -2.26 -12.67
N GLY A 22 1.69 -2.24 -11.87
CA GLY A 22 2.05 -1.08 -11.05
C GLY A 22 1.38 -0.99 -9.67
N LYS A 23 0.77 -2.06 -9.15
CA LYS A 23 0.17 -2.11 -7.80
C LYS A 23 1.09 -1.57 -6.71
N THR A 24 2.38 -1.93 -6.76
CA THR A 24 3.37 -1.50 -5.76
C THR A 24 3.60 0.02 -5.84
N THR A 25 3.73 0.56 -7.05
CA THR A 25 3.89 2.00 -7.29
C THR A 25 2.67 2.79 -6.80
N LEU A 26 1.45 2.29 -7.03
CA LEU A 26 0.24 2.91 -6.53
C LEU A 26 0.19 2.90 -4.99
N THR A 27 0.58 1.77 -4.38
CA THR A 27 0.64 1.63 -2.91
C THR A 27 1.62 2.63 -2.29
N GLU A 28 2.80 2.81 -2.89
CA GLU A 28 3.80 3.79 -2.44
C GLU A 28 3.26 5.22 -2.47
N LYS A 29 2.59 5.62 -3.55
CA LYS A 29 2.02 6.96 -3.68
C LYS A 29 0.91 7.21 -2.66
N LEU A 30 0.03 6.24 -2.44
CA LEU A 30 -1.03 6.35 -1.43
C LEU A 30 -0.45 6.56 -0.02
N LEU A 31 0.58 5.79 0.34
CA LEU A 31 1.26 5.93 1.63
C LEU A 31 1.99 7.28 1.75
N LEU A 32 2.60 7.77 0.68
CA LEU A 32 3.24 9.08 0.68
C LEU A 32 2.21 10.20 0.91
N PHE A 33 1.08 10.17 0.20
CA PHE A 33 0.01 11.15 0.37
C PHE A 33 -0.63 11.10 1.76
N SER A 34 -0.64 9.94 2.41
CA SER A 34 -1.11 9.81 3.80
C SER A 34 -0.05 10.20 4.84
N GLY A 35 1.13 10.69 4.43
CA GLY A 35 2.24 11.02 5.32
C GLY A 35 2.99 9.81 5.91
N ALA A 36 2.71 8.60 5.45
CA ALA A 36 3.33 7.36 5.91
C ALA A 36 4.68 7.10 5.19
N ILE A 37 5.60 8.07 5.28
CA ILE A 37 6.86 8.13 4.51
C ILE A 37 7.73 6.88 4.69
N GLN A 38 7.91 6.43 5.94
CA GLN A 38 8.73 5.24 6.24
C GLN A 38 8.15 3.97 5.62
N ILE A 39 6.82 3.81 5.68
CA ILE A 39 6.12 2.65 5.12
C ILE A 39 6.18 2.70 3.59
N ALA A 40 6.01 3.89 2.99
CA ALA A 40 6.17 4.08 1.55
C ALA A 40 7.57 3.66 1.06
N GLY A 41 8.63 4.07 1.78
CA GLY A 41 10.01 3.69 1.46
C GLY A 41 10.29 2.18 1.61
N ALA A 42 9.67 1.54 2.60
CA ALA A 42 9.78 0.09 2.81
C ALA A 42 9.09 -0.71 1.69
N VAL A 43 7.93 -0.26 1.20
CA VAL A 43 7.22 -0.92 0.07
C VAL A 43 8.08 -0.93 -1.19
N LYS A 44 8.77 0.18 -1.49
CA LYS A 44 9.72 0.27 -2.60
C LYS A 44 10.90 -0.70 -2.45
N SER A 45 11.51 -0.70 -1.27
CA SER A 45 12.64 -1.58 -0.95
C SER A 45 12.27 -3.07 -1.02
N ASN A 46 11.03 -3.42 -0.64
CA ASN A 46 10.53 -4.79 -0.69
C ASN A 46 10.22 -5.27 -2.12
N LYS A 47 9.87 -4.38 -3.06
CA LYS A 47 9.78 -4.73 -4.49
C LYS A 47 11.13 -5.19 -5.03
N ILE A 48 12.19 -4.46 -4.66
CA ILE A 48 13.57 -4.74 -5.08
C ILE A 48 14.07 -6.06 -4.50
N ARG A 49 13.67 -6.41 -3.27
CA ARG A 49 14.06 -7.69 -2.64
C ARG A 49 13.29 -8.91 -3.16
N LYS A 50 12.14 -8.73 -3.82
CA LYS A 50 11.28 -9.83 -4.32
C LYS A 50 11.53 -10.19 -5.80
N THR A 51 12.53 -9.60 -6.45
CA THR A 51 12.93 -10.03 -7.79
C THR A 51 13.79 -11.29 -7.68
N ALA A 52 13.24 -12.40 -8.16
CA ALA A 52 13.78 -13.76 -8.19
C ALA A 52 13.59 -14.61 -6.92
N THR A 53 12.40 -15.19 -6.77
CA THR A 53 12.29 -16.61 -6.39
C THR A 53 11.97 -17.37 -7.66
N SER A 54 12.89 -18.22 -8.13
CA SER A 54 12.65 -19.14 -9.22
C SER A 54 11.68 -20.23 -8.77
N ASP A 55 10.41 -20.02 -9.10
CA ASP A 55 9.37 -20.92 -9.67
C ASP A 55 7.98 -20.30 -9.41
#